data_AF-A0A258LBE4-F1
#
_entry.id   AF-A0A258LBE4-F1
#
_cell.length_a   1.000
_cell.length_b   1.000
_cell.length_c   1.000
_cell.angle_alpha   90.00
_cell.angle_beta   90.00
_cell.angle_gamma   90.00
#
_symmetry.space_group_name_H-M   'P 1'
#
loop_
_entity.id
_entity.type
_entity.pdbx_description
1 polymer ?
#
loop_
_entity_poly.entity_id
_entity_poly.type
_entity_poly.pdbx_seq_one_letter_code
_entity_poly.pdbx_strand_id
1 'polypeptide(L)'
;ELGMNHPGEIAYLAGIDQPLAKQTIARHWKMVPDAKAPPAITEWDLKGQGANIAWLELHPKTGRTHQIRAHCAALGHPIIGDAVYGGGHGPLCLLARHIHLPLDPPAAATAPVPSHMLSLMRECGYDQK
;
A
#
# COMPACT_ATOMS: atom_id res chain seq x y z
N GLU A 1 7.32 -27.15 21.86
CA GLU A 1 6.27 -27.60 20.94
C GLU A 1 5.97 -26.45 19.98
N LEU A 2 6.46 -26.57 18.74
CA LEU A 2 6.29 -25.56 17.70
C LEU A 2 5.07 -25.98 16.87
N GLY A 3 3.97 -25.25 17.02
CA GLY A 3 2.73 -25.47 16.29
C GLY A 3 2.94 -25.28 14.79
N MET A 4 2.38 -26.21 14.03
CA MET A 4 2.45 -26.29 12.58
C MET A 4 1.69 -25.13 11.92
N ASN A 5 2.40 -24.30 11.14
CA ASN A 5 1.80 -23.22 10.34
C ASN A 5 0.96 -23.81 9.19
N HIS A 6 -0.30 -23.38 9.10
CA HIS A 6 -1.18 -23.66 7.96
C HIS A 6 -0.64 -22.98 6.67
N PRO A 7 -0.82 -23.57 5.48
CA PRO A 7 -0.51 -22.91 4.22
C PRO A 7 -1.52 -21.78 3.98
N GLY A 8 -1.16 -20.56 4.38
CA GLY A 8 -2.01 -19.37 4.21
C GLY A 8 -1.69 -18.19 5.13
N GLU A 9 -0.84 -18.37 6.14
CA GLU A 9 -0.49 -17.29 7.07
C GLU A 9 0.74 -16.52 6.58
N ILE A 10 0.51 -15.43 5.85
CA ILE A 10 1.57 -14.45 5.57
C ILE A 10 1.84 -13.72 6.89
N ALA A 11 3.02 -13.96 7.47
CA ALA A 11 3.48 -13.22 8.64
C ALA A 11 3.85 -11.79 8.19
N TYR A 12 3.01 -10.81 8.52
CA TYR A 12 3.26 -9.40 8.24
C TYR A 12 4.39 -8.88 9.11
N LEU A 13 5.45 -8.35 8.49
CA LEU A 13 6.67 -7.96 9.20
C LEU A 13 6.60 -6.58 9.86
N ALA A 14 5.70 -5.70 9.40
CA ALA A 14 5.54 -4.36 9.97
C ALA A 14 4.15 -3.75 9.67
N GLY A 15 3.66 -2.96 10.64
CA GLY A 15 2.37 -2.27 10.56
C GLY A 15 2.52 -0.76 10.75
N ILE A 16 1.72 0.00 10.00
CA ILE A 16 1.55 1.44 10.15
C ILE A 16 0.21 1.66 10.83
N ASP A 17 0.25 2.01 12.12
CA ASP A 17 -0.93 2.40 12.89
C ASP A 17 -0.88 3.90 13.16
N GLN A 18 -1.43 4.67 12.22
CA GLN A 18 -1.46 6.11 12.31
C GLN A 18 -2.83 6.62 11.88
N PRO A 19 -3.69 7.06 12.81
CA PRO A 19 -5.02 7.56 12.49
C PRO A 19 -4.97 8.78 11.55
N LEU A 20 -5.98 8.90 10.68
CA LEU A 20 -6.00 9.89 9.59
C LEU A 20 -7.28 10.74 9.61
N ALA A 21 -7.11 12.06 9.61
CA ALA A 21 -8.18 13.03 9.44
C ALA A 21 -8.09 13.73 8.09
N LYS A 22 -9.24 14.15 7.54
CA LYS A 22 -9.28 15.01 6.37
C LYS A 22 -8.95 16.44 6.78
N GLN A 23 -7.94 17.03 6.14
CA GLN A 23 -7.62 18.44 6.24
C GLN A 23 -7.91 19.13 4.90
N THR A 24 -8.64 20.25 4.94
CA THR A 24 -8.97 21.07 3.76
C THR A 24 -8.23 22.40 3.87
N ILE A 25 -7.50 22.78 2.81
CA ILE A 25 -6.77 24.05 2.70
C ILE A 25 -7.15 24.70 1.37
N ALA A 26 -7.80 25.86 1.43
CA ALA A 26 -8.37 26.54 0.27
C ALA A 26 -9.24 25.59 -0.57
N ARG A 27 -8.85 25.31 -1.82
CA ARG A 27 -9.56 24.41 -2.75
C ARG A 27 -9.04 22.97 -2.76
N HIS A 28 -8.03 22.65 -1.95
CA HIS A 28 -7.42 21.33 -1.90
C HIS A 28 -7.71 20.65 -0.57
N TRP A 29 -7.67 19.32 -0.56
CA TRP A 29 -7.78 18.54 0.66
C TRP A 29 -6.85 17.34 0.60
N LYS A 30 -6.39 16.89 1.76
CA LYS A 30 -5.58 15.69 1.93
C LYS A 30 -5.90 15.02 3.26
N MET A 31 -5.49 13.77 3.41
CA MET A 31 -5.54 13.09 4.68
C MET A 31 -4.22 13.33 5.42
N VAL A 32 -4.28 13.65 6.70
CA VAL A 32 -3.11 13.90 7.53
C VAL A 32 -3.19 13.08 8.80
N PRO A 33 -2.04 12.71 9.38
CA PRO A 33 -1.99 12.13 10.72
C PRO A 33 -2.69 13.02 11.75
N ASP A 34 -3.59 12.44 12.52
CA ASP A 34 -4.25 13.11 13.65
C ASP A 34 -4.61 12.06 14.70
N ALA A 35 -4.00 12.14 15.89
CA ALA A 35 -4.20 11.16 16.96
C ALA A 35 -5.65 11.08 17.47
N LYS A 36 -6.49 12.08 17.18
CA LYS A 36 -7.92 12.09 17.55
C LYS A 36 -8.82 11.49 16.47
N ALA A 37 -8.27 11.16 15.31
CA ALA A 37 -9.03 10.60 14.20
C ALA A 37 -9.33 9.12 14.40
N PRO A 38 -10.30 8.55 13.65
CA PRO A 38 -10.50 7.11 13.64
C PRO A 38 -9.24 6.35 13.20
N PRO A 39 -9.00 5.14 13.75
CA PRO A 39 -7.84 4.33 13.39
C PRO A 39 -7.69 4.10 11.90
N ALA A 40 -6.44 4.09 11.45
CA ALA A 40 -6.05 3.72 10.12
C ALA A 40 -4.82 2.82 10.21
N ILE A 41 -4.98 1.56 9.80
CA ILE A 41 -3.99 0.50 9.99
C ILE A 41 -3.65 -0.12 8.64
N THR A 42 -2.38 -0.06 8.26
CA THR A 42 -1.85 -0.68 7.04
C THR A 42 -0.69 -1.60 7.40
N GLU A 43 -0.82 -2.89 7.14
CA GLU A 43 0.29 -3.83 7.21
C GLU A 43 1.03 -3.87 5.88
N TRP A 44 2.30 -4.26 5.90
CA TRP A 44 3.08 -4.31 4.67
C TRP A 44 4.20 -5.34 4.71
N ASP A 45 4.56 -5.80 3.52
CA ASP A 45 5.71 -6.67 3.26
C ASP A 45 6.65 -6.01 2.26
N LEU A 46 7.94 -6.05 2.55
CA LEU A 46 8.96 -5.67 1.58
C LEU A 46 9.16 -6.81 0.58
N LYS A 47 8.87 -6.57 -0.70
CA LYS A 47 9.02 -7.58 -1.77
C LYS A 47 10.33 -7.42 -2.53
N GLY A 48 10.86 -6.20 -2.59
CA GLY A 48 12.13 -5.90 -3.23
C GLY A 48 12.52 -4.43 -3.07
N GLN A 49 13.79 -4.14 -3.34
CA GLN A 49 14.37 -2.80 -3.26
C GLN A 49 15.23 -2.53 -4.49
N GLY A 50 15.11 -1.32 -5.02
CA GLY A 50 16.03 -0.74 -6.00
C GLY A 50 16.99 0.23 -5.32
N ALA A 51 17.57 1.15 -6.09
CA ALA A 51 18.57 2.07 -5.55
C ALA A 51 17.99 3.08 -4.54
N ASN A 52 16.81 3.65 -4.86
CA ASN A 52 16.13 4.65 -4.03
C ASN A 52 14.62 4.40 -3.93
N ILE A 53 14.19 3.18 -4.25
CA ILE A 53 12.78 2.80 -4.34
C ILE A 53 12.59 1.42 -3.70
N ALA A 54 11.38 1.16 -3.22
CA ALA A 54 11.00 -0.14 -2.68
C ALA A 54 9.69 -0.59 -3.30
N TRP A 55 9.60 -1.88 -3.59
CA TRP A 55 8.34 -2.54 -3.92
C TRP A 55 7.76 -3.16 -2.66
N LEU A 56 6.62 -2.61 -2.24
CA LEU A 56 5.87 -3.09 -1.08
C LEU A 56 4.59 -3.80 -1.53
N GLU A 57 4.23 -4.85 -0.80
CA GLU A 57 2.87 -5.37 -0.77
C GLU A 57 2.17 -4.76 0.45
N LEU A 58 1.01 -4.14 0.24
CA LEU A 58 0.31 -3.36 1.26
C LEU A 58 -1.06 -3.96 1.55
N HIS A 59 -1.35 -4.15 2.83
CA HIS A 59 -2.53 -4.83 3.34
C HIS A 59 -3.30 -3.89 4.28
N PRO A 60 -4.20 -3.05 3.73
CA PRO A 60 -4.98 -2.12 4.55
C PRO A 60 -6.02 -2.91 5.38
N LYS A 61 -5.89 -2.88 6.71
CA LYS A 61 -6.88 -3.49 7.63
C LYS A 61 -8.09 -2.60 7.87
N THR A 62 -7.94 -1.32 7.55
CA THR A 62 -9.00 -0.32 7.53
C THR A 62 -9.09 0.33 6.15
N GLY A 63 -10.26 0.88 5.80
CA GLY A 63 -10.51 1.47 4.48
C GLY A 63 -10.58 3.00 4.48
N ARG A 64 -9.70 3.72 5.20
CA ARG A 64 -9.75 5.19 5.20
C ARG A 64 -9.39 5.75 3.82
N THR A 65 -10.00 6.87 3.45
CA THR A 65 -9.69 7.56 2.19
C THR A 65 -8.18 7.82 2.11
N HIS A 66 -7.57 7.55 0.95
CA HIS A 66 -6.12 7.75 0.72
C HIS A 66 -5.19 7.10 1.75
N GLN A 67 -5.63 6.11 2.54
CA GLN A 67 -4.89 5.61 3.70
C GLN A 67 -3.45 5.21 3.37
N ILE A 68 -3.28 4.29 2.43
CA ILE A 68 -1.96 3.82 1.96
C ILE A 68 -1.08 4.99 1.51
N ARG A 69 -1.63 5.89 0.69
CA ARG A 69 -0.90 7.05 0.13
C ARG A 69 -0.40 7.98 1.24
N ALA A 70 -1.27 8.30 2.20
CA ALA A 70 -0.96 9.18 3.32
C ALA A 70 0.03 8.53 4.30
N HIS A 71 -0.14 7.24 4.61
CA HIS A 71 0.77 6.48 5.47
C HIS A 71 2.19 6.41 4.90
N CYS A 72 2.34 6.01 3.63
CA CYS A 72 3.63 5.96 2.95
C CYS A 72 4.35 7.33 3.00
N ALA A 73 3.62 8.42 2.72
CA ALA A 73 4.18 9.76 2.78
C ALA A 73 4.52 10.24 4.20
N ALA A 74 3.70 9.89 5.20
CA ALA A 74 3.96 10.24 6.60
C ALA A 74 5.24 9.58 7.15
N LEU A 75 5.61 8.41 6.62
CA LEU A 75 6.88 7.73 6.91
C LEU A 75 8.06 8.25 6.08
N GLY A 76 7.86 9.26 5.23
CA GLY A 76 8.92 9.79 4.36
C GLY A 76 9.18 8.98 3.09
N HIS A 77 8.33 7.99 2.78
CA HIS A 77 8.43 7.13 1.61
C HIS A 77 7.19 7.23 0.72
N PRO A 78 6.88 8.41 0.14
CA PRO A 78 5.68 8.61 -0.66
C PRO A 78 5.68 7.72 -1.92
N ILE A 79 4.47 7.38 -2.38
CA ILE A 79 4.30 6.55 -3.58
C ILE A 79 4.71 7.32 -4.83
N ILE A 80 5.45 6.66 -5.72
CA ILE A 80 5.88 7.22 -7.00
C ILE A 80 4.65 7.61 -7.85
N GLY A 81 4.68 8.81 -8.43
CA GLY A 81 3.59 9.37 -9.22
C GLY A 81 2.44 9.94 -8.37
N ASP A 82 2.56 9.99 -7.05
CA ASP A 82 1.54 10.60 -6.19
C ASP A 82 1.64 12.13 -6.19
N ALA A 83 0.77 12.79 -6.95
CA ALA A 83 0.71 14.25 -7.05
C ALA A 83 0.27 14.95 -5.75
N VAL A 84 -0.40 14.25 -4.81
CA VAL A 84 -0.92 14.86 -3.58
C VAL A 84 0.09 14.75 -2.44
N TYR A 85 0.73 13.59 -2.30
CA TYR A 85 1.56 13.28 -1.15
C TYR A 85 3.05 13.15 -1.46
N GLY A 86 3.43 12.87 -2.72
CA GLY A 86 4.83 12.74 -3.13
C GLY A 86 5.37 13.91 -3.95
N GLY A 87 4.51 14.86 -4.34
CA GLY A 87 4.89 15.95 -5.25
C GLY A 87 5.33 15.44 -6.64
N GLY A 88 5.09 14.16 -6.94
CA GLY A 88 5.51 13.53 -8.18
C GLY A 88 4.60 13.89 -9.35
N HIS A 89 5.14 13.73 -10.54
CA HIS A 89 4.39 13.80 -11.80
C HIS A 89 4.26 12.41 -12.41
N GLY A 90 3.21 12.19 -13.20
CA GLY A 90 2.96 10.92 -13.89
C GLY A 90 1.93 10.01 -13.21
N PRO A 91 1.78 8.77 -13.70
CA PRO A 91 0.78 7.84 -13.21
C PRO A 91 1.15 7.29 -11.82
N LEU A 92 0.16 7.18 -10.94
CA LEU A 92 0.32 6.62 -9.61
C LEU A 92 0.77 5.16 -9.69
N CYS A 93 1.86 4.83 -8.99
CA CYS A 93 2.38 3.47 -8.85
C CYS A 93 1.75 2.76 -7.64
N LEU A 94 0.42 2.74 -7.58
CA LEU A 94 -0.37 2.01 -6.58
C LEU A 94 -1.40 1.14 -7.30
N LEU A 95 -1.34 -0.16 -7.07
CA LEU A 95 -2.18 -1.15 -7.73
C LEU A 95 -2.97 -1.95 -6.68
N ALA A 96 -4.29 -2.01 -6.84
CA ALA A 96 -5.11 -3.03 -6.18
C ALA A 96 -4.85 -4.39 -6.84
N ARG A 97 -3.74 -5.04 -6.46
CA ARG A 97 -3.22 -6.24 -7.14
C ARG A 97 -4.10 -7.45 -6.93
N HIS A 98 -4.57 -7.70 -5.72
CA HIS A 98 -5.30 -8.91 -5.38
C HIS A 98 -6.50 -8.61 -4.49
N ILE A 99 -7.59 -9.32 -4.72
CA ILE A 99 -8.77 -9.32 -3.85
C ILE A 99 -9.24 -10.76 -3.65
N HIS A 100 -9.54 -11.11 -2.41
CA HIS A 100 -10.21 -12.35 -2.03
C HIS A 100 -11.55 -11.99 -1.39
N LEU A 101 -12.63 -12.58 -1.89
CA LEU A 101 -14.00 -12.37 -1.44
C LEU A 101 -14.51 -13.68 -0.82
N PRO A 102 -14.84 -13.68 0.48
CA PRO A 102 -15.37 -14.85 1.18
C PRO A 102 -16.86 -15.06 0.85
N LEU A 103 -17.16 -15.23 -0.44
CA LEU A 103 -18.48 -15.57 -0.97
C LEU A 103 -18.67 -17.09 -0.94
N ASP A 104 -19.88 -17.55 -1.28
CA ASP A 104 -20.17 -18.96 -1.53
C ASP A 104 -20.68 -19.13 -2.98
N PRO A 105 -19.87 -19.66 -3.92
CA PRO A 105 -18.48 -20.11 -3.72
C PRO A 105 -17.49 -18.92 -3.56
N PRO A 106 -16.32 -19.14 -2.93
CA PRO A 106 -15.29 -18.10 -2.80
C PRO A 106 -14.83 -17.57 -4.16
N ALA A 107 -14.53 -16.27 -4.23
CA ALA A 107 -14.05 -15.61 -5.42
C ALA A 107 -12.74 -14.87 -5.17
N ALA A 108 -11.80 -14.92 -6.11
CA ALA A 108 -10.56 -14.17 -6.05
C ALA A 108 -10.17 -13.63 -7.43
N ALA A 109 -9.48 -12.50 -7.45
CA ALA A 109 -8.98 -11.90 -8.68
C ALA A 109 -7.62 -11.23 -8.47
N THR A 110 -6.77 -11.32 -9.48
CA THR A 110 -5.42 -10.72 -9.46
C THR A 110 -5.18 -9.87 -10.70
N ALA A 111 -5.04 -8.55 -10.55
CA ALA A 111 -4.88 -7.60 -11.66
C ALA A 111 -3.42 -7.50 -12.11
N PRO A 112 -3.06 -7.72 -13.40
CA PRO A 112 -1.67 -7.73 -13.85
C PRO A 112 -0.97 -6.39 -13.57
N VAL A 113 0.35 -6.43 -13.41
CA VAL A 113 1.15 -5.21 -13.22
C VAL A 113 0.97 -4.29 -14.43
N PRO A 114 0.53 -3.03 -14.23
CA PRO A 114 0.42 -2.06 -15.31
C PRO A 114 1.76 -1.77 -15.97
N SER A 115 1.74 -1.49 -17.27
CA SER A 115 2.95 -1.26 -18.07
C SER A 115 3.82 -0.12 -17.54
N HIS A 116 3.22 0.94 -17.00
CA HIS A 116 3.94 2.09 -16.43
C HIS A 116 4.73 1.75 -15.16
N MET A 117 4.41 0.65 -14.49
CA MET A 117 5.11 0.21 -13.27
C MET A 117 6.25 -0.78 -13.58
N LEU A 118 6.27 -1.41 -14.76
CA LEU A 118 7.17 -2.54 -15.05
C LEU A 118 8.65 -2.22 -14.89
N SER A 119 9.11 -1.07 -15.39
CA SER A 119 10.53 -0.70 -15.30
C SER A 119 10.98 -0.51 -13.86
N LEU A 120 10.16 0.16 -13.04
CA LEU A 120 10.42 0.37 -11.60
C LEU A 120 10.36 -0.94 -10.83
N MET A 121 9.38 -1.80 -11.14
CA MET A 121 9.26 -3.10 -10.51
C MET A 121 10.45 -4.00 -10.82
N ARG A 122 10.93 -4.00 -12.08
CA ARG A 122 12.15 -4.74 -12.47
C ARG A 122 13.39 -4.24 -11.75
N GLU A 123 13.52 -2.93 -11.53
CA GLU A 123 14.61 -2.36 -10.71
C GLU A 123 14.56 -2.88 -9.27
N CYS A 124 13.36 -3.11 -8.73
CA CYS A 124 13.15 -3.76 -7.43
C CYS A 124 13.23 -5.30 -7.47
N GLY A 125 13.65 -5.93 -8.57
CA GLY A 125 13.78 -7.38 -8.67
C GLY A 125 12.49 -8.15 -8.98
N TYR A 126 11.46 -7.47 -9.51
CA TYR A 126 10.25 -8.15 -9.99
C TYR A 126 10.55 -9.02 -11.22
N ASP A 127 10.27 -10.32 -11.10
CA ASP A 127 10.30 -11.29 -12.18
C ASP A 127 8.87 -11.75 -12.51
N GLN A 128 8.46 -11.59 -13.76
CA GLN A 128 7.20 -12.16 -14.26
C GLN A 128 7.44 -13.63 -14.57
N LYS A 129 7.35 -14.47 -13.54
CA LYS A 129 7.07 -15.89 -13.76
C LYS A 129 5.60 -16.10 -14.10
#